data_AF-A0A8S3CLX9-F1
#
_entry.id   AF-A0A8S3CLX9-F1
#
_cell.length_a   1.000
_cell.length_b   1.000
_cell.length_c   1.000
_cell.angle_alpha   90.00
_cell.angle_beta   90.00
_cell.angle_gamma   90.00
#
_symmetry.space_group_name_H-M   'P 1'
#
loop_
_entity.id
_entity.type
_entity.pdbx_description
1 polymer ?
#
loop_
_entity_poly.entity_id
_entity_poly.type
_entity_poly.pdbx_seq_one_letter_code
_entity_poly.pdbx_strand_id
1 'polypeptide(L)'
;MIFIQQSLAQMPPVVPLTNALTAIYCHNSDEPGIMTIRCGPNEKIRMLDAFDATAKHRSRLPIQCLKKRLFSRESNEDVNVADCKVHTSFTSACSGRENCTLHMQRIRLNSAQDNCHNELADYTMAFFECISDVFIHDVCSPQAITSAWGTFQTPNFPNPYTSSDDCWCKLSTQLQHRLLLSIIVFQLIPYDKHCAGAGLYLQSSNEQRSTQCTYLQQGHNYLSDANTLYINFYSRTPTVRGGFWIIYEASHPNAEVHLYCGPREKVGAPLLSNSFLSPSISTPFDHGWSRLAFNNPPNPTTPINSNSHMMGMRLTTTTTTNTTSQSKINANYSKYIIDSNV
;
A
#
# COMPACT_ATOMS: atom_id res chain seq x y z
N MET A 1 7.53 37.46 -20.18
CA MET A 1 7.94 36.20 -19.52
C MET A 1 6.76 35.25 -19.59
N ILE A 2 6.87 34.21 -20.40
CA ILE A 2 5.83 33.19 -20.57
C ILE A 2 6.03 32.19 -19.43
N PHE A 3 5.09 32.13 -18.49
CA PHE A 3 5.03 31.04 -17.51
C PHE A 3 4.39 29.84 -18.21
N ILE A 4 5.22 28.86 -18.57
CA ILE A 4 4.73 27.54 -18.97
C ILE A 4 4.25 26.86 -17.70
N GLN A 5 2.95 26.92 -17.46
CA GLN A 5 2.25 26.04 -16.54
C GLN A 5 2.33 24.63 -17.15
N GLN A 6 3.33 23.84 -16.77
CA GLN A 6 3.30 22.41 -17.05
C GLN A 6 2.13 21.83 -16.28
N SER A 7 1.05 21.57 -17.01
CA SER A 7 0.00 20.66 -16.56
C SER A 7 0.68 19.34 -16.24
N LEU A 8 0.77 18.99 -14.95
CA LEU A 8 0.91 17.62 -14.53
C LEU A 8 -0.33 16.90 -15.04
N ALA A 9 -0.24 16.38 -16.27
CA ALA A 9 -1.13 15.34 -16.73
C ALA A 9 -1.05 14.24 -15.67
N GLN A 10 -2.18 13.96 -15.02
CA GLN A 10 -2.33 12.80 -14.15
C GLN A 10 -1.75 11.59 -14.89
N MET A 11 -0.57 11.13 -14.45
CA MET A 11 -0.11 9.81 -14.84
C MET A 11 -1.20 8.86 -14.31
N PRO A 12 -1.89 8.11 -15.17
CA PRO A 12 -2.85 7.12 -14.71
C PRO A 12 -2.09 6.11 -13.83
N PRO A 13 -2.73 5.56 -12.78
CA PRO A 13 -2.10 4.53 -11.97
C PRO A 13 -1.68 3.38 -12.89
N VAL A 14 -0.40 3.01 -12.83
CA VAL A 14 0.20 1.90 -13.59
C VAL A 14 -0.13 0.56 -12.90
N VAL A 15 -0.62 0.60 -11.66
CA VAL A 15 -1.08 -0.57 -10.92
C VAL A 15 -2.28 -1.19 -11.63
N PRO A 16 -2.16 -2.44 -12.10
CA PRO A 16 -3.27 -3.11 -12.75
C PRO A 16 -4.41 -3.29 -11.75
N LEU A 17 -5.62 -2.93 -12.17
CA LEU A 17 -6.83 -3.40 -11.53
C LEU A 17 -6.96 -4.89 -11.82
N THR A 18 -7.01 -5.72 -10.78
CA THR A 18 -7.08 -7.18 -10.95
C THR A 18 -8.52 -7.63 -11.16
N ASN A 19 -9.45 -7.10 -10.38
CA ASN A 19 -10.89 -7.36 -10.49
C ASN A 19 -11.68 -6.25 -9.78
N ALA A 20 -12.07 -5.22 -10.53
CA ALA A 20 -12.86 -4.12 -9.97
C ALA A 20 -14.32 -4.56 -9.74
N LEU A 21 -14.80 -4.28 -8.53
CA LEU A 21 -16.13 -4.59 -8.05
C LEU A 21 -16.89 -3.31 -7.71
N THR A 22 -18.22 -3.40 -7.74
CA THR A 22 -19.10 -2.29 -7.37
C THR A 22 -20.16 -2.77 -6.39
N ALA A 23 -20.26 -2.08 -5.26
CA ALA A 23 -21.35 -2.19 -4.30
C ALA A 23 -22.26 -0.96 -4.44
N ILE A 24 -23.57 -1.19 -4.46
CA ILE A 24 -24.56 -0.11 -4.57
C ILE A 24 -25.62 -0.33 -3.49
N TYR A 25 -25.87 0.71 -2.71
CA TYR A 25 -26.96 0.81 -1.76
C TYR A 25 -27.98 1.83 -2.27
N CYS A 26 -29.24 1.42 -2.43
CA CYS A 26 -30.30 2.29 -2.92
C CYS A 26 -31.12 2.84 -1.73
N HIS A 27 -31.18 4.16 -1.61
CA HIS A 27 -31.96 4.85 -0.58
C HIS A 27 -33.44 4.89 -1.01
N ASN A 28 -34.29 4.06 -0.39
CA ASN A 28 -35.73 4.01 -0.71
C ASN A 28 -36.59 4.88 0.22
N SER A 29 -36.07 5.24 1.38
CA SER A 29 -36.69 6.08 2.41
C SER A 29 -35.58 6.81 3.17
N ASP A 30 -35.95 7.66 4.13
CA ASP A 30 -34.97 8.30 5.04
C ASP A 30 -34.54 7.36 6.19
N GLU A 31 -34.95 6.09 6.16
CA GLU A 31 -34.55 5.10 7.16
C GLU A 31 -33.08 4.69 6.97
N PRO A 32 -32.32 4.52 8.07
CA PRO A 32 -30.95 4.08 7.99
C PRO A 32 -30.90 2.61 7.53
N GLY A 33 -29.87 2.28 6.76
CA GLY A 33 -29.60 0.91 6.34
C GLY A 33 -28.15 0.52 6.52
N ILE A 34 -27.79 -0.62 5.93
CA ILE A 34 -26.47 -1.19 6.06
C ILE A 34 -25.97 -1.65 4.69
N MET A 35 -24.74 -1.28 4.36
CA MET A 35 -23.99 -1.85 3.24
C MET A 35 -22.77 -2.58 3.80
N THR A 36 -22.58 -3.83 3.40
CA THR A 36 -21.43 -4.64 3.82
C THR A 36 -20.61 -5.04 2.60
N ILE A 37 -19.31 -4.74 2.65
CA ILE A 37 -18.30 -5.13 1.65
C ILE A 37 -17.44 -6.24 2.27
N ARG A 38 -17.24 -7.35 1.54
CA ARG A 38 -16.44 -8.49 1.99
C ARG A 38 -15.52 -8.95 0.87
N CYS A 39 -14.28 -9.26 1.24
CA CYS A 39 -13.33 -9.99 0.39
C CYS A 39 -13.17 -11.43 0.87
N GLY A 40 -12.54 -12.26 0.04
CA GLY A 40 -12.23 -13.64 0.39
C GLY A 40 -11.20 -13.76 1.52
N PRO A 41 -10.92 -14.99 1.98
CA PRO A 41 -9.82 -15.22 2.91
C PRO A 41 -8.48 -14.76 2.31
N ASN A 42 -7.61 -14.17 3.13
CA ASN A 42 -6.30 -13.62 2.72
C ASN A 42 -6.39 -12.50 1.67
N GLU A 43 -7.55 -11.85 1.55
CA GLU A 43 -7.74 -10.69 0.71
C GLU A 43 -8.20 -9.49 1.54
N LYS A 44 -7.72 -8.30 1.19
CA LYS A 44 -8.14 -7.05 1.79
C LYS A 44 -8.84 -6.16 0.78
N ILE A 45 -9.77 -5.37 1.27
CA ILE A 45 -10.49 -4.37 0.50
C ILE A 45 -9.53 -3.24 0.14
N ARG A 46 -9.37 -2.97 -1.16
CA ARG A 46 -8.77 -1.74 -1.69
C ARG A 46 -9.90 -0.88 -2.26
N MET A 47 -10.25 0.18 -1.53
CA MET A 47 -11.24 1.14 -2.02
C MET A 47 -10.64 1.97 -3.15
N LEU A 48 -11.37 2.10 -4.26
CA LEU A 48 -10.99 2.88 -5.42
C LEU A 48 -11.70 4.24 -5.40
N ASP A 49 -12.99 4.24 -5.13
CA ASP A 49 -13.81 5.43 -4.94
C ASP A 49 -15.11 5.06 -4.19
N ALA A 50 -15.73 6.03 -3.53
CA ALA A 50 -17.07 5.86 -2.98
C ALA A 50 -17.77 7.21 -2.83
N PHE A 51 -19.03 7.27 -3.26
CA PHE A 51 -19.81 8.50 -3.25
C PHE A 51 -21.30 8.25 -3.02
N ASP A 52 -21.96 9.25 -2.45
CA ASP A 52 -23.41 9.39 -2.46
C ASP A 52 -23.81 10.17 -3.71
N ALA A 53 -24.86 9.71 -4.39
CA ALA A 53 -25.27 10.29 -5.66
C ALA A 53 -26.79 10.28 -5.85
N THR A 54 -27.23 11.16 -6.76
CA THR A 54 -28.57 11.14 -7.32
C THR A 54 -28.51 11.31 -8.83
N ALA A 55 -29.54 10.84 -9.51
CA ALA A 55 -29.70 10.95 -10.94
C ALA A 55 -30.92 11.82 -11.25
N LYS A 56 -30.75 12.86 -12.07
CA LYS A 56 -31.84 13.78 -12.43
C LYS A 56 -32.92 13.08 -13.26
N HIS A 57 -32.53 12.04 -14.00
CA HIS A 57 -33.44 11.19 -14.75
C HIS A 57 -33.44 9.76 -14.21
N ARG A 58 -34.64 9.20 -14.04
CA ARG A 58 -34.83 7.83 -13.58
C ARG A 58 -34.10 6.81 -14.45
N SER A 59 -33.99 7.02 -15.77
CA SER A 59 -33.24 6.14 -16.67
C SER A 59 -31.73 6.07 -16.40
N ARG A 60 -31.18 6.99 -15.61
CA ARG A 60 -29.76 7.04 -15.22
C ARG A 60 -29.49 6.44 -13.85
N LEU A 61 -30.51 6.06 -13.08
CA LEU A 61 -30.31 5.36 -11.82
C LEU A 61 -29.70 3.97 -12.06
N PRO A 62 -28.87 3.46 -11.13
CA PRO A 62 -28.44 2.08 -11.18
C PRO A 62 -29.64 1.14 -11.30
N ILE A 63 -29.55 0.12 -12.17
CA ILE A 63 -30.65 -0.84 -12.42
C ILE A 63 -31.17 -1.47 -11.12
N GLN A 64 -30.30 -1.68 -10.14
CA GLN A 64 -30.64 -2.23 -8.83
C GLN A 64 -31.60 -1.32 -8.03
N CYS A 65 -31.54 0.00 -8.26
CA CYS A 65 -32.38 1.00 -7.61
C CYS A 65 -33.70 1.26 -8.35
N LEU A 66 -33.93 0.64 -9.51
CA LEU A 66 -35.11 0.87 -10.35
C LEU A 66 -36.35 0.04 -9.99
N LYS A 67 -36.38 -0.69 -8.87
CA LYS A 67 -37.33 -1.80 -8.63
C LYS A 67 -38.81 -1.53 -9.05
N LYS A 68 -39.28 -2.41 -9.96
CA LYS A 68 -40.65 -2.79 -10.45
C LYS A 68 -41.21 -2.16 -11.75
N ARG A 69 -41.21 -3.04 -12.77
CA ARG A 69 -42.02 -3.19 -14.01
C ARG A 69 -41.31 -2.89 -15.34
N LEU A 70 -41.32 -3.97 -16.14
CA LEU A 70 -41.11 -4.09 -17.58
C LEU A 70 -39.67 -4.35 -18.03
N PHE A 71 -39.50 -5.58 -18.56
CA PHE A 71 -38.52 -5.97 -19.55
C PHE A 71 -38.12 -4.78 -20.43
N SER A 72 -36.85 -4.38 -20.39
CA SER A 72 -36.20 -3.87 -21.58
C SER A 72 -34.70 -4.14 -21.50
N ARG A 73 -34.30 -5.05 -22.40
CA ARG A 73 -33.07 -5.11 -23.20
C ARG A 73 -31.81 -4.48 -22.60
N GLU A 74 -30.84 -5.36 -22.35
CA GLU A 74 -29.43 -5.02 -22.16
C GLU A 74 -28.96 -4.02 -23.22
N SER A 75 -28.55 -2.84 -22.77
CA SER A 75 -27.66 -1.95 -23.52
C SER A 75 -26.33 -1.88 -22.76
N ASN A 76 -25.30 -2.48 -23.34
CA ASN A 76 -23.91 -2.21 -23.04
C ASN A 76 -23.61 -0.77 -23.49
N GLU A 77 -23.79 0.19 -22.61
CA GLU A 77 -23.25 1.54 -22.77
C GLU A 77 -22.74 2.00 -21.41
N ASP A 78 -21.53 2.58 -21.40
CA ASP A 78 -20.92 3.21 -20.24
C ASP A 78 -21.81 4.34 -19.72
N VAL A 79 -22.76 4.00 -18.84
CA VAL A 79 -23.67 4.99 -18.26
C VAL A 79 -22.84 5.85 -17.31
N ASN A 80 -22.72 7.13 -17.61
CA ASN A 80 -22.32 8.15 -16.67
C ASN A 80 -23.45 8.26 -15.61
N VAL A 81 -23.37 7.45 -14.55
CA VAL A 81 -24.52 7.11 -13.67
C VAL A 81 -24.91 8.25 -12.70
N ALA A 82 -24.11 9.31 -12.53
CA ALA A 82 -24.41 10.37 -11.58
C ALA A 82 -24.48 11.74 -12.26
N ASP A 83 -25.63 12.40 -12.17
CA ASP A 83 -25.75 13.84 -12.48
C ASP A 83 -25.26 14.70 -11.31
N CYS A 84 -25.18 14.11 -10.10
CA CYS A 84 -24.77 14.72 -8.85
C CYS A 84 -24.06 13.69 -7.96
N LYS A 85 -22.86 13.99 -7.43
CA LYS A 85 -22.20 13.12 -6.45
C LYS A 85 -21.40 13.87 -5.39
N VAL A 86 -21.28 13.29 -4.20
CA VAL A 86 -20.41 13.74 -3.11
C VAL A 86 -19.60 12.55 -2.59
N HIS A 87 -18.28 12.68 -2.54
CA HIS A 87 -17.41 11.61 -2.06
C HIS A 87 -17.60 11.35 -0.56
N THR A 88 -17.53 10.08 -0.18
CA THR A 88 -17.64 9.61 1.20
C THR A 88 -16.28 9.40 1.84
N SER A 89 -16.25 9.17 3.16
CA SER A 89 -15.06 8.76 3.90
C SER A 89 -14.79 7.25 3.87
N PHE A 90 -15.50 6.48 3.03
CA PHE A 90 -15.41 5.01 3.03
C PHE A 90 -14.02 4.48 2.70
N THR A 91 -13.24 5.22 1.90
CA THR A 91 -11.83 4.88 1.62
C THR A 91 -11.04 4.68 2.90
N SER A 92 -11.17 5.59 3.87
CA SER A 92 -10.50 5.48 5.16
C SER A 92 -11.15 4.46 6.09
N ALA A 93 -12.45 4.19 5.93
CA ALA A 93 -13.17 3.25 6.78
C ALA A 93 -12.91 1.78 6.41
N CYS A 94 -12.82 1.48 5.11
CA CYS A 94 -12.83 0.11 4.60
C CYS A 94 -11.49 -0.39 4.07
N SER A 95 -10.59 0.48 3.59
CA SER A 95 -9.32 0.03 3.03
C SER A 95 -8.53 -0.80 4.05
N GLY A 96 -7.98 -1.92 3.62
CA GLY A 96 -7.23 -2.86 4.46
C GLY A 96 -8.04 -3.80 5.34
N ARG A 97 -9.38 -3.70 5.34
CA ARG A 97 -10.25 -4.66 6.03
C ARG A 97 -10.58 -5.84 5.13
N GLU A 98 -10.84 -7.01 5.71
CA GLU A 98 -11.44 -8.15 4.99
C GLU A 98 -12.96 -7.99 4.87
N ASN A 99 -13.57 -7.37 5.88
CA ASN A 99 -15.01 -7.13 5.98
C ASN A 99 -15.25 -5.71 6.52
N CYS A 100 -16.04 -4.93 5.80
CA CYS A 100 -16.39 -3.57 6.16
C CYS A 100 -17.91 -3.39 6.12
N THR A 101 -18.52 -3.15 7.28
CA THR A 101 -19.94 -2.82 7.40
C THR A 101 -20.08 -1.33 7.63
N LEU A 102 -20.89 -0.69 6.79
CA LEU A 102 -21.11 0.74 6.79
C LEU A 102 -22.59 1.02 7.02
N HIS A 103 -22.88 1.94 7.93
CA HIS A 103 -24.23 2.44 8.14
C HIS A 103 -24.54 3.49 7.08
N MET A 104 -25.61 3.25 6.33
CA MET A 104 -26.08 4.12 5.27
C MET A 104 -27.15 5.03 5.84
N GLN A 105 -27.00 6.33 5.62
CA GLN A 105 -28.03 7.31 5.90
C GLN A 105 -28.19 8.18 4.67
N ARG A 106 -29.44 8.47 4.30
CA ARG A 106 -29.72 9.34 3.18
C ARG A 106 -29.28 10.77 3.53
N ILE A 107 -28.34 11.31 2.76
CA ILE A 107 -27.83 12.66 2.95
C ILE A 107 -28.35 13.62 1.88
N ARG A 108 -28.29 14.91 2.19
CA ARG A 108 -28.43 15.95 1.17
C ARG A 108 -27.08 16.23 0.53
N LEU A 109 -27.05 16.24 -0.79
CA LEU A 109 -25.89 16.59 -1.59
C LEU A 109 -25.66 18.10 -1.52
N ASN A 110 -24.40 18.49 -1.35
CA ASN A 110 -23.95 19.89 -1.26
C ASN A 110 -22.92 20.24 -2.35
N SER A 111 -22.86 19.47 -3.45
CA SER A 111 -21.98 19.76 -4.57
C SER A 111 -22.47 21.00 -5.33
N ALA A 112 -21.70 22.08 -5.21
CA ALA A 112 -21.90 23.30 -6.01
C ALA A 112 -21.48 23.10 -7.48
N GLN A 113 -20.54 22.17 -7.73
CA GLN A 113 -19.96 21.92 -9.05
C GLN A 113 -21.01 21.37 -10.05
N ASP A 114 -21.98 20.60 -9.56
CA ASP A 114 -22.95 19.88 -10.40
C ASP A 114 -24.38 20.49 -10.34
N ASN A 115 -24.52 21.64 -9.67
CA ASN A 115 -25.79 22.31 -9.40
C ASN A 115 -26.82 21.39 -8.70
N CYS A 116 -26.37 20.69 -7.66
CA CYS A 116 -27.14 19.65 -6.95
C CYS A 116 -27.49 20.07 -5.52
N HIS A 117 -27.57 21.38 -5.29
CA HIS A 117 -27.79 21.91 -3.96
C HIS A 117 -29.11 21.40 -3.40
N ASN A 118 -29.03 20.79 -2.21
CA ASN A 118 -30.17 20.36 -1.41
C ASN A 118 -30.97 19.17 -1.99
N GLU A 119 -30.44 18.50 -3.02
CA GLU A 119 -31.00 17.24 -3.51
C GLU A 119 -30.66 16.08 -2.54
N LEU A 120 -31.57 15.13 -2.38
CA LEU A 120 -31.31 13.93 -1.57
C LEU A 120 -30.59 12.88 -2.42
N ALA A 121 -29.61 12.21 -1.83
CA ALA A 121 -28.95 11.06 -2.46
C ALA A 121 -29.96 9.92 -2.67
N ASP A 122 -30.02 9.36 -3.87
CA ASP A 122 -30.88 8.22 -4.19
C ASP A 122 -30.14 6.89 -4.03
N TYR A 123 -28.81 6.92 -4.12
CA TYR A 123 -27.98 5.75 -3.90
C TYR A 123 -26.59 6.13 -3.41
N THR A 124 -25.95 5.19 -2.73
CA THR A 124 -24.53 5.22 -2.39
C THR A 124 -23.84 4.15 -3.22
N MET A 125 -22.70 4.50 -3.80
CA MET A 125 -21.90 3.60 -4.64
C MET A 125 -20.48 3.52 -4.11
N ALA A 126 -19.94 2.30 -4.03
CA ALA A 126 -18.56 2.03 -3.68
C ALA A 126 -17.90 1.19 -4.76
N PHE A 127 -16.79 1.69 -5.29
CA PHE A 127 -15.88 0.98 -6.18
C PHE A 127 -14.70 0.48 -5.37
N PHE A 128 -14.43 -0.81 -5.48
CA PHE A 128 -13.37 -1.44 -4.72
C PHE A 128 -12.85 -2.65 -5.48
N GLU A 129 -11.76 -3.21 -5.01
CA GLU A 129 -11.34 -4.55 -5.39
C GLU A 129 -10.81 -5.29 -4.16
N CYS A 130 -10.70 -6.60 -4.30
CA CYS A 130 -10.09 -7.46 -3.32
C CYS A 130 -8.66 -7.76 -3.76
N ILE A 131 -7.68 -7.33 -2.98
CA ILE A 131 -6.27 -7.62 -3.24
C ILE A 131 -5.77 -8.68 -2.27
N SER A 132 -4.99 -9.64 -2.78
CA SER A 132 -4.34 -10.63 -1.93
C SER A 132 -3.33 -9.94 -0.99
N ASP A 133 -3.29 -10.43 0.24
CA ASP A 133 -2.39 -9.96 1.30
C ASP A 133 -0.90 -10.11 0.98
N VAL A 134 -0.53 -10.95 0.01
CA VAL A 134 0.85 -11.07 -0.48
C VAL A 134 1.40 -9.78 -1.09
N PHE A 135 0.53 -8.88 -1.54
CA PHE A 135 0.89 -7.55 -2.07
C PHE A 135 0.88 -6.46 -0.98
N ILE A 136 0.62 -6.82 0.28
CA ILE A 136 0.48 -5.89 1.39
C ILE A 136 1.63 -6.12 2.37
N HIS A 137 2.38 -5.05 2.61
CA HIS A 137 3.64 -5.10 3.32
C HIS A 137 3.61 -4.20 4.55
N ASP A 138 3.84 -4.77 5.72
CA ASP A 138 4.03 -3.99 6.94
C ASP A 138 5.43 -3.34 6.92
N VAL A 139 5.50 -2.02 7.11
CA VAL A 139 6.77 -1.27 7.06
C VAL A 139 7.75 -1.65 8.18
N CYS A 140 7.29 -2.30 9.25
CA CYS A 140 8.09 -2.73 10.39
C CYS A 140 8.48 -4.21 10.33
N SER A 141 7.89 -4.98 9.39
CA SER A 141 8.22 -6.38 9.23
C SER A 141 9.43 -6.56 8.30
N PRO A 142 10.47 -7.32 8.72
CA PRO A 142 11.59 -7.62 7.84
C PRO A 142 11.16 -8.39 6.59
N GLN A 143 11.42 -7.85 5.42
CA GLN A 143 11.04 -8.45 4.14
C GLN A 143 11.90 -7.93 3.00
N ALA A 144 12.07 -8.75 1.96
CA ALA A 144 12.71 -8.38 0.71
C ALA A 144 11.84 -8.90 -0.44
N ILE A 145 11.20 -7.99 -1.17
CA ILE A 145 10.21 -8.28 -2.19
C ILE A 145 10.62 -7.59 -3.48
N THR A 146 10.41 -8.27 -4.60
CA THR A 146 10.53 -7.66 -5.93
C THR A 146 9.19 -7.81 -6.63
N SER A 147 8.57 -6.69 -6.96
CA SER A 147 7.26 -6.65 -7.60
C SER A 147 7.10 -5.38 -8.43
N ALA A 148 6.24 -5.39 -9.45
CA ALA A 148 5.94 -4.18 -10.23
C ALA A 148 5.25 -3.09 -9.38
N TRP A 149 4.48 -3.53 -8.39
CA TRP A 149 3.74 -2.69 -7.46
C TRP A 149 3.51 -3.44 -6.15
N GLY A 150 3.07 -2.71 -5.13
CA GLY A 150 2.56 -3.29 -3.91
C GLY A 150 1.91 -2.22 -3.04
N THR A 151 1.53 -2.60 -1.84
CA THR A 151 1.00 -1.70 -0.82
C THR A 151 1.87 -1.82 0.41
N PHE A 152 2.25 -0.70 1.02
CA PHE A 152 2.81 -0.72 2.36
C PHE A 152 1.89 -0.01 3.35
N GLN A 153 1.89 -0.52 4.58
CA GLN A 153 1.01 -0.07 5.66
C GLN A 153 1.74 -0.01 6.99
N THR A 154 1.20 0.78 7.93
CA THR A 154 1.67 0.75 9.32
C THR A 154 1.37 -0.60 9.98
N PRO A 155 2.09 -0.95 11.06
CA PRO A 155 1.76 -2.12 11.86
C PRO A 155 0.31 -2.14 12.27
N ASN A 156 -0.31 -3.32 12.20
CA ASN A 156 -1.69 -3.58 12.57
C ASN A 156 -2.76 -2.86 11.72
N PHE A 157 -2.41 -2.08 10.70
CA PHE A 157 -3.41 -1.42 9.85
C PHE A 157 -4.45 -2.43 9.34
N PRO A 158 -5.76 -2.11 9.38
CA PRO A 158 -6.38 -0.80 9.66
C PRO A 158 -6.64 -0.52 11.15
N ASN A 159 -6.19 -1.39 12.05
CA ASN A 159 -6.23 -1.12 13.50
C ASN A 159 -5.12 -0.15 13.90
N PRO A 160 -5.21 0.46 15.10
CA PRO A 160 -4.23 1.45 15.51
C PRO A 160 -2.79 0.94 15.51
N TYR A 161 -1.88 1.76 14.99
CA TYR A 161 -0.44 1.49 15.08
C TYR A 161 0.04 1.56 16.53
N THR A 162 1.16 0.89 16.83
CA THR A 162 1.73 0.84 18.18
C THR A 162 2.48 2.12 18.52
N SER A 163 2.78 2.33 19.81
CA SER A 163 3.73 3.37 20.22
C SER A 163 5.15 2.81 20.21
N SER A 164 6.13 3.67 19.95
CA SER A 164 7.57 3.33 19.92
C SER A 164 8.01 2.53 18.69
N ASP A 165 7.26 2.61 17.60
CA ASP A 165 7.69 2.05 16.31
C ASP A 165 8.80 2.94 15.74
N ASP A 166 9.81 2.31 15.15
CA ASP A 166 10.89 2.99 14.44
C ASP A 166 11.40 2.11 13.30
N CYS A 167 10.75 2.24 12.16
CA CYS A 167 10.77 1.28 11.07
C CYS A 167 11.38 1.89 9.83
N TRP A 168 12.14 1.08 9.11
CA TRP A 168 12.90 1.50 7.95
C TRP A 168 12.62 0.60 6.76
N CYS A 169 12.32 1.22 5.62
CA CYS A 169 12.24 0.55 4.33
C CYS A 169 13.01 1.33 3.27
N LYS A 170 13.45 0.61 2.24
CA LYS A 170 14.03 1.11 1.01
C LYS A 170 13.25 0.54 -0.15
N LEU A 171 12.77 1.43 -1.02
CA LEU A 171 12.26 1.07 -2.33
C LEU A 171 13.31 1.48 -3.36
N SER A 172 13.52 0.64 -4.35
CA SER A 172 14.38 0.98 -5.48
C SER A 172 13.84 0.40 -6.78
N THR A 173 14.03 1.13 -7.87
CA THR A 173 13.65 0.71 -9.23
C THR A 173 14.83 0.91 -10.18
N GLN A 174 14.69 0.47 -11.43
CA GLN A 174 15.73 0.58 -12.44
C GLN A 174 16.16 2.04 -12.68
N LEU A 175 17.39 2.23 -13.16
CA LEU A 175 17.90 3.55 -13.52
C LEU A 175 16.97 4.26 -14.51
N GLN A 176 16.89 5.59 -14.41
CA GLN A 176 16.01 6.47 -15.22
C GLN A 176 14.50 6.36 -14.91
N HIS A 177 14.09 5.46 -14.01
CA HIS A 177 12.71 5.41 -13.51
C HIS A 177 12.61 5.98 -12.09
N ARG A 178 11.40 6.32 -11.69
CA ARG A 178 11.06 6.88 -10.38
C ARG A 178 10.02 6.01 -9.70
N LEU A 179 9.84 6.22 -8.41
CA LEU A 179 8.83 5.55 -7.61
C LEU A 179 7.66 6.50 -7.44
N LEU A 180 6.46 5.98 -7.70
CA LEU A 180 5.21 6.68 -7.51
C LEU A 180 4.50 6.06 -6.31
N LEU A 181 4.13 6.91 -5.35
CA LEU A 181 3.32 6.53 -4.20
C LEU A 181 1.93 7.12 -4.36
N SER A 182 0.88 6.30 -4.24
CA SER A 182 -0.51 6.73 -4.19
C SER A 182 -1.03 6.64 -2.76
N ILE A 183 -1.38 7.77 -2.15
CA ILE A 183 -1.70 7.87 -0.73
C ILE A 183 -3.20 7.66 -0.52
N ILE A 184 -3.60 6.41 -0.29
CA ILE A 184 -5.02 6.02 -0.17
C ILE A 184 -5.58 6.37 1.20
N VAL A 185 -4.85 6.03 2.27
CA VAL A 185 -5.19 6.40 3.65
C VAL A 185 -3.95 6.95 4.34
N PHE A 186 -4.09 8.09 5.02
CA PHE A 186 -3.01 8.67 5.82
C PHE A 186 -3.53 9.33 7.09
N GLN A 187 -3.39 8.66 8.23
CA GLN A 187 -3.96 9.04 9.52
C GLN A 187 -2.92 8.97 10.65
N LEU A 188 -1.76 9.61 10.47
CA LEU A 188 -0.79 9.76 11.55
C LEU A 188 -1.17 10.94 12.46
N ILE A 189 -0.97 10.78 13.77
CA ILE A 189 -1.23 11.83 14.78
C ILE A 189 0.03 12.15 15.58
N PRO A 190 0.27 13.44 15.87
CA PRO A 190 -0.42 14.62 15.32
C PRO A 190 -0.11 14.78 13.83
N TYR A 191 -1.10 15.25 13.08
CA TYR A 191 -0.90 15.63 11.68
C TYR A 191 -0.32 17.04 11.65
N ASP A 192 1.00 17.13 11.89
CA ASP A 192 1.73 18.38 11.95
C ASP A 192 3.03 18.32 11.12
N LYS A 193 3.64 19.48 10.90
CA LYS A 193 4.89 19.61 10.12
C LYS A 193 6.14 19.15 10.87
N HIS A 194 6.02 18.82 12.15
CA HIS A 194 7.13 18.45 13.02
C HIS A 194 7.13 16.95 13.34
N CYS A 195 6.12 16.21 12.87
CA CYS A 195 5.87 14.81 13.18
C CYS A 195 6.02 14.54 14.71
N ALA A 196 5.48 15.40 15.57
CA ALA A 196 5.87 15.42 17.00
C ALA A 196 5.52 14.13 17.78
N GLY A 197 4.51 13.38 17.33
CA GLY A 197 4.05 12.12 17.95
C GLY A 197 4.24 10.90 17.04
N ALA A 198 3.81 10.97 15.79
CA ALA A 198 4.09 9.97 14.77
C ALA A 198 4.38 10.65 13.44
N GLY A 199 5.15 9.98 12.58
CA GLY A 199 5.59 10.59 11.35
C GLY A 199 6.11 9.62 10.32
N LEU A 200 6.11 10.09 9.07
CA LEU A 200 6.71 9.42 7.93
C LEU A 200 7.76 10.36 7.33
N TYR A 201 8.95 9.84 7.07
CA TYR A 201 10.00 10.54 6.35
C TYR A 201 10.27 9.82 5.03
N LEU A 202 10.19 10.56 3.93
CA LEU A 202 10.53 10.11 2.60
C LEU A 202 11.80 10.83 2.12
N GLN A 203 12.75 10.09 1.56
CA GLN A 203 14.01 10.66 1.07
C GLN A 203 14.54 9.95 -0.16
N SER A 204 14.83 10.71 -1.22
CA SER A 204 15.33 10.19 -2.50
C SER A 204 16.86 10.17 -2.59
N SER A 205 17.57 10.89 -1.72
CA SER A 205 19.04 11.00 -1.73
C SER A 205 19.57 11.00 -0.30
N ASN A 206 20.45 10.06 0.04
CA ASN A 206 20.98 9.73 1.37
C ASN A 206 20.10 8.74 2.18
N GLU A 207 20.72 7.68 2.70
CA GLU A 207 20.13 6.66 3.58
C GLU A 207 19.87 7.14 5.01
N GLN A 208 20.38 8.33 5.36
CA GLN A 208 20.12 8.92 6.67
C GLN A 208 18.64 9.21 6.86
N ARG A 209 18.21 9.29 8.12
CA ARG A 209 16.86 9.77 8.42
C ARG A 209 16.77 11.23 8.02
N SER A 210 15.83 11.54 7.13
CA SER A 210 15.45 12.93 6.92
C SER A 210 15.07 13.54 8.27
N THR A 211 15.55 14.76 8.51
CA THR A 211 15.14 15.56 9.66
C THR A 211 13.84 16.31 9.39
N GLN A 212 13.36 16.28 8.14
CA GLN A 212 12.16 16.97 7.69
C GLN A 212 11.01 16.00 7.50
N CYS A 213 10.03 16.12 8.40
CA CYS A 213 8.77 15.39 8.38
C CYS A 213 8.11 15.48 6.98
N THR A 214 7.72 14.35 6.41
CA THR A 214 7.00 14.34 5.14
C THR A 214 5.52 14.44 5.40
N TYR A 215 4.93 15.54 4.93
CA TYR A 215 3.49 15.77 4.99
C TYR A 215 2.86 15.22 3.71
N LEU A 216 2.16 14.09 3.83
CA LEU A 216 1.44 13.47 2.72
C LEU A 216 -0.05 13.76 2.82
N GLN A 217 -0.64 14.19 1.71
CA GLN A 217 -2.07 14.43 1.62
C GLN A 217 -2.78 13.18 1.08
N GLN A 218 -3.80 12.72 1.81
CA GLN A 218 -4.66 11.64 1.34
C GLN A 218 -5.30 11.99 -0.01
N GLY A 219 -5.40 11.01 -0.91
CA GLY A 219 -5.93 11.17 -2.27
C GLY A 219 -4.96 11.82 -3.25
N HIS A 220 -3.72 12.10 -2.84
CA HIS A 220 -2.68 12.64 -3.72
C HIS A 220 -1.60 11.60 -3.97
N ASN A 221 -0.76 11.89 -4.97
CA ASN A 221 0.38 11.08 -5.32
C ASN A 221 1.68 11.79 -4.94
N TYR A 222 2.69 11.01 -4.56
CA TYR A 222 4.06 11.47 -4.35
C TYR A 222 4.97 10.78 -5.37
N LEU A 223 5.71 11.57 -6.14
CA LEU A 223 6.72 11.06 -7.08
C LEU A 223 8.10 11.28 -6.48
N SER A 224 8.92 10.22 -6.41
CA SER A 224 10.30 10.34 -5.95
C SER A 224 11.17 11.13 -6.92
N ASP A 225 12.21 11.78 -6.41
CA ASP A 225 13.16 12.53 -7.22
C ASP A 225 14.18 11.60 -7.93
N ALA A 226 14.43 10.44 -7.34
CA ALA A 226 15.39 9.44 -7.80
C ALA A 226 14.73 8.06 -7.96
N ASN A 227 15.52 7.08 -8.43
CA ASN A 227 15.10 5.69 -8.55
C ASN A 227 15.16 4.91 -7.22
N THR A 228 15.54 5.57 -6.12
CA THR A 228 15.56 4.99 -4.77
C THR A 228 14.80 5.92 -3.83
N LEU A 229 14.01 5.34 -2.93
CA LEU A 229 13.23 6.06 -1.92
C LEU A 229 13.39 5.36 -0.58
N TYR A 230 13.89 6.08 0.42
CA TYR A 230 13.95 5.65 1.80
C TYR A 230 12.70 6.09 2.54
N ILE A 231 12.11 5.17 3.28
CA ILE A 231 10.91 5.38 4.08
C ILE A 231 11.26 5.11 5.54
N ASN A 232 11.00 6.08 6.40
CA ASN A 232 11.13 5.92 7.84
C ASN A 232 9.79 6.24 8.49
N PHE A 233 9.13 5.24 9.05
CA PHE A 233 7.95 5.42 9.87
C PHE A 233 8.36 5.38 11.34
N TYR A 234 7.82 6.29 12.14
CA TYR A 234 7.99 6.23 13.58
C TYR A 234 6.73 6.66 14.33
N SER A 235 6.60 6.16 15.55
CA SER A 235 5.57 6.55 16.51
C SER A 235 6.18 6.67 17.91
N ARG A 236 5.73 7.64 18.70
CA ARG A 236 6.21 7.88 20.08
C ARG A 236 5.07 7.83 21.08
N THR A 237 3.87 8.18 20.66
CA THR A 237 2.69 8.28 21.52
C THR A 237 1.66 7.23 21.13
N PRO A 238 0.88 6.70 22.09
CA PRO A 238 -0.29 5.88 21.79
C PRO A 238 -1.24 6.61 20.83
N THR A 239 -1.99 5.85 20.03
CA THR A 239 -2.91 6.39 19.03
C THR A 239 -4.21 5.59 18.98
N VAL A 240 -5.22 6.20 18.38
CA VAL A 240 -6.49 5.54 18.01
C VAL A 240 -6.67 5.46 16.48
N ARG A 241 -5.67 5.90 15.71
CA ARG A 241 -5.73 5.95 14.25
C ARG A 241 -5.07 4.74 13.62
N GLY A 242 -5.67 4.25 12.54
CA GLY A 242 -5.20 3.07 11.83
C GLY A 242 -3.81 3.23 11.20
N GLY A 243 -3.41 4.47 10.90
CA GLY A 243 -2.11 4.78 10.29
C GLY A 243 -2.23 5.04 8.80
N PHE A 244 -1.43 4.38 7.97
CA PHE A 244 -1.46 4.60 6.51
C PHE A 244 -1.61 3.32 5.69
N TRP A 245 -2.14 3.50 4.48
CA TRP A 245 -2.20 2.52 3.41
C TRP A 245 -1.77 3.23 2.13
N ILE A 246 -0.60 2.89 1.63
CA ILE A 246 0.04 3.57 0.51
C ILE A 246 0.42 2.54 -0.53
N ILE A 247 -0.02 2.77 -1.77
CA ILE A 247 0.33 1.93 -2.90
C ILE A 247 1.64 2.48 -3.49
N TYR A 248 2.59 1.61 -3.80
CA TYR A 248 3.82 1.96 -4.48
C TYR A 248 3.90 1.27 -5.84
N GLU A 249 4.49 1.95 -6.80
CA GLU A 249 4.75 1.44 -8.14
C GLU A 249 5.96 2.13 -8.78
N ALA A 250 6.51 1.49 -9.81
CA ALA A 250 7.48 2.16 -10.66
C ALA A 250 6.76 3.11 -11.64
N SER A 251 7.40 4.22 -11.98
CA SER A 251 6.87 5.21 -12.92
C SER A 251 6.77 4.71 -14.37
N HIS A 252 7.25 3.48 -14.64
CA HIS A 252 7.25 2.86 -15.95
C HIS A 252 6.63 1.45 -15.86
N PRO A 253 5.71 1.06 -16.76
CA PRO A 253 4.94 -0.20 -16.64
C PRO A 253 5.77 -1.49 -16.62
N ASN A 254 6.93 -1.48 -17.26
CA ASN A 254 7.82 -2.66 -17.34
C ASN A 254 8.93 -2.63 -16.27
N ALA A 255 8.91 -1.63 -15.38
CA ALA A 255 9.88 -1.51 -14.32
C ALA A 255 9.38 -2.25 -13.07
N GLU A 256 10.34 -2.74 -12.29
CA GLU A 256 10.07 -3.45 -11.05
C GLU A 256 10.54 -2.58 -9.89
N VAL A 257 9.93 -2.82 -8.74
CA VAL A 257 10.26 -2.21 -7.47
C VAL A 257 10.82 -3.29 -6.55
N HIS A 258 12.06 -3.08 -6.11
CA HIS A 258 12.66 -3.84 -5.03
C HIS A 258 12.36 -3.13 -3.72
N LEU A 259 11.54 -3.76 -2.88
CA LEU A 259 11.23 -3.35 -1.52
C LEU A 259 12.09 -4.14 -0.55
N TYR A 260 12.77 -3.43 0.35
CA TYR A 260 13.40 -4.00 1.51
C TYR A 260 12.91 -3.26 2.76
N CYS A 261 12.36 -3.98 3.73
CA CYS A 261 12.09 -3.44 5.07
C CYS A 261 12.85 -4.25 6.10
N GLY A 262 13.28 -3.61 7.18
CA GLY A 262 14.02 -4.27 8.24
C GLY A 262 14.97 -3.32 8.95
N PRO A 263 15.92 -3.84 9.74
CA PRO A 263 16.96 -3.00 10.30
C PRO A 263 17.72 -2.33 9.17
N ARG A 264 18.09 -1.07 9.39
CA ARG A 264 18.92 -0.33 8.44
C ARG A 264 20.17 -1.16 8.14
N GLU A 265 20.36 -1.53 6.88
CA GLU A 265 21.63 -2.09 6.45
C GLU A 265 22.69 -1.04 6.78
N LYS A 266 23.61 -1.35 7.70
CA LYS A 266 24.88 -0.64 7.72
C LYS A 266 25.52 -1.05 6.41
N VAL A 267 25.47 -0.19 5.38
CA VAL A 267 26.29 -0.37 4.19
C VAL A 267 27.71 -0.53 4.71
N GLY A 268 28.20 -1.77 4.73
CA GLY A 268 29.62 -2.02 4.92
C GLY A 268 30.32 -1.23 3.83
N ALA A 269 31.44 -0.59 4.18
CA ALA A 269 32.30 0.02 3.17
C ALA A 269 32.43 -0.97 1.99
N PRO A 270 32.35 -0.49 0.73
CA PRO A 270 32.35 -1.36 -0.43
C PRO A 270 33.46 -2.39 -0.25
N LEU A 271 33.12 -3.68 -0.35
CA LEU A 271 34.10 -4.75 -0.32
C LEU A 271 35.10 -4.44 -1.42
N LEU A 272 36.26 -3.94 -1.04
CA LEU A 272 37.41 -3.79 -1.91
C LEU A 272 37.82 -5.21 -2.29
N SER A 273 37.25 -5.72 -3.37
CA SER A 273 37.85 -6.81 -4.12
C SER A 273 39.04 -6.22 -4.86
N ASN A 274 40.23 -6.38 -4.30
CA ASN A 274 41.31 -6.98 -5.07
C ASN A 274 42.37 -7.54 -4.13
N SER A 275 42.42 -8.86 -4.15
CA SER A 275 43.53 -9.70 -3.72
C SER A 275 44.85 -9.26 -4.33
N PHE A 276 45.85 -8.99 -3.48
CA PHE A 276 47.25 -9.26 -3.80
C PHE A 276 47.93 -9.88 -2.58
N LEU A 277 48.55 -11.04 -2.82
CA LEU A 277 49.32 -11.84 -1.87
C LEU A 277 50.73 -11.27 -1.70
N SER A 278 51.13 -11.10 -0.43
CA SER A 278 52.49 -11.31 0.16
C SER A 278 53.63 -10.34 -0.23
N PRO A 279 54.73 -10.19 0.56
CA PRO A 279 55.18 -11.06 1.65
C PRO A 279 55.63 -10.38 2.97
N SER A 280 55.79 -11.25 3.97
CA SER A 280 56.42 -11.04 5.27
C SER A 280 57.81 -10.41 5.21
N ILE A 281 58.06 -9.43 6.09
CA ILE A 281 59.40 -9.02 6.53
C ILE A 281 59.43 -8.97 8.07
N SER A 282 60.45 -9.59 8.61
CA SER A 282 60.76 -9.82 10.02
C SER A 282 61.37 -8.61 10.74
N THR A 283 60.92 -8.43 12.00
CA THR A 283 61.64 -7.98 13.22
C THR A 283 62.26 -6.56 13.27
N PRO A 284 62.77 -6.10 14.44
CA PRO A 284 62.26 -6.19 15.82
C PRO A 284 62.24 -4.80 16.50
N PHE A 285 61.37 -4.53 17.48
CA PHE A 285 61.77 -3.68 18.62
C PHE A 285 60.95 -4.02 19.85
N ASP A 286 61.71 -4.39 20.88
CA ASP A 286 61.35 -4.80 22.21
C ASP A 286 61.63 -3.63 23.16
N HIS A 287 60.67 -3.30 24.01
CA HIS A 287 60.77 -2.63 25.32
C HIS A 287 59.32 -2.74 25.88
N GLY A 288 58.99 -3.59 26.84
CA GLY A 288 59.65 -3.80 28.12
C GLY A 288 58.98 -2.90 29.16
N TRP A 289 58.08 -3.46 29.99
CA TRP A 289 57.95 -3.28 31.45
C TRP A 289 56.65 -3.98 31.97
N SER A 290 56.86 -5.21 32.43
CA SER A 290 56.46 -5.78 33.74
C SER A 290 55.02 -5.77 34.27
N ARG A 291 54.50 -7.01 34.41
CA ARG A 291 53.93 -7.69 35.61
C ARG A 291 52.86 -6.91 36.40
N LEU A 292 51.67 -7.46 36.59
CA LEU A 292 51.40 -8.49 37.61
C LEU A 292 50.53 -9.64 37.09
N ALA A 293 51.01 -10.87 37.34
CA ALA A 293 50.27 -12.11 37.25
C ALA A 293 49.44 -12.33 38.52
N PHE A 294 48.32 -13.08 38.44
CA PHE A 294 48.11 -14.28 39.28
C PHE A 294 46.91 -15.11 38.76
N ASN A 295 47.26 -16.34 38.32
CA ASN A 295 46.59 -17.63 38.46
C ASN A 295 45.28 -17.99 37.70
N ASN A 296 45.44 -18.98 36.81
CA ASN A 296 44.48 -20.00 36.33
C ASN A 296 44.67 -21.31 37.15
N PRO A 297 43.94 -22.43 36.92
CA PRO A 297 42.50 -22.70 36.67
C PRO A 297 42.02 -23.88 37.60
N PRO A 298 40.95 -24.71 37.35
CA PRO A 298 40.77 -25.61 36.18
C PRO A 298 39.31 -25.82 35.65
N ASN A 299 39.21 -26.22 34.37
CA ASN A 299 38.08 -26.95 33.73
C ASN A 299 38.15 -28.45 34.14
N PRO A 300 37.18 -29.39 33.93
CA PRO A 300 36.34 -29.62 32.72
C PRO A 300 34.87 -30.06 33.03
N THR A 301 33.91 -30.11 32.11
CA THR A 301 33.59 -31.27 31.25
C THR A 301 32.27 -31.04 30.49
N THR A 302 32.25 -31.40 29.21
CA THR A 302 31.06 -31.63 28.37
C THR A 302 30.49 -33.06 28.59
N PRO A 303 29.27 -33.36 28.11
CA PRO A 303 29.24 -34.20 26.90
C PRO A 303 28.17 -33.83 25.85
N ILE A 304 28.52 -34.26 24.65
CA ILE A 304 27.82 -34.24 23.36
C ILE A 304 26.73 -35.30 23.33
N ASN A 305 25.63 -35.06 22.61
CA ASN A 305 25.00 -36.14 21.84
C ASN A 305 24.39 -35.63 20.53
N SER A 306 24.85 -36.25 19.46
CA SER A 306 24.43 -36.14 18.06
C SER A 306 23.27 -37.06 17.75
N ASN A 307 22.38 -36.67 16.83
CA ASN A 307 21.82 -37.62 15.88
C ASN A 307 21.50 -36.94 14.54
N SER A 308 22.14 -37.48 13.51
CA SER A 308 22.04 -37.18 12.10
C SER A 308 20.90 -37.95 11.44
N HIS A 309 20.26 -37.35 10.43
CA HIS A 309 19.76 -38.10 9.28
C HIS A 309 19.92 -37.28 7.99
N MET A 310 20.72 -37.81 7.05
CA MET A 310 20.78 -37.44 5.64
C MET A 310 19.78 -38.29 4.83
N MET A 311 19.13 -37.68 3.85
CA MET A 311 18.81 -38.15 2.49
C MET A 311 17.76 -37.17 1.92
N GLY A 312 17.75 -36.69 0.68
CA GLY A 312 18.56 -36.90 -0.52
C GLY A 312 18.02 -35.93 -1.59
N MET A 313 18.89 -35.49 -2.51
CA MET A 313 18.57 -34.61 -3.64
C MET A 313 17.49 -35.17 -4.57
N ARG A 314 16.68 -34.29 -5.17
CA ARG A 314 16.45 -34.29 -6.63
C ARG A 314 15.86 -32.96 -7.12
N LEU A 315 16.66 -32.26 -7.94
CA LEU A 315 16.20 -31.27 -8.90
C LEU A 315 15.43 -31.97 -10.04
N THR A 316 14.32 -31.39 -10.48
CA THR A 316 13.83 -31.58 -11.84
C THR A 316 13.32 -30.25 -12.39
N THR A 317 13.98 -29.82 -13.48
CA THR A 317 13.56 -28.80 -14.41
C THR A 317 12.54 -29.40 -15.37
N THR A 318 11.47 -28.67 -15.69
CA THR A 318 10.75 -28.84 -16.95
C THR A 318 10.42 -27.48 -17.54
N THR A 319 11.03 -27.23 -18.68
CA THR A 319 10.71 -26.20 -19.66
C THR A 319 9.40 -26.55 -20.37
N THR A 320 8.50 -25.59 -20.54
CA THR A 320 7.58 -25.56 -21.70
C THR A 320 7.45 -24.14 -22.22
N THR A 321 7.36 -24.10 -23.54
CA THR A 321 7.56 -23.00 -24.48
C THR A 321 6.38 -22.04 -24.58
N ASN A 322 6.72 -20.78 -24.88
CA ASN A 322 5.83 -19.71 -25.32
C ASN A 322 4.90 -20.11 -26.48
N THR A 323 3.65 -19.69 -26.40
CA THR A 323 2.91 -19.18 -27.57
C THR A 323 2.16 -17.91 -27.21
N THR A 324 2.43 -16.90 -28.02
CA THR A 324 1.90 -15.54 -28.08
C THR A 324 0.39 -15.51 -28.32
N SER A 325 -0.35 -14.76 -27.51
CA SER A 325 -1.57 -14.10 -27.96
C SER A 325 -1.80 -12.81 -27.15
N GLN A 326 -1.66 -11.67 -27.83
CA GLN A 326 -2.12 -10.37 -27.36
C GLN A 326 -3.64 -10.44 -27.13
N SER A 327 -4.09 -10.31 -25.89
CA SER A 327 -5.49 -10.06 -25.58
C SER A 327 -5.65 -8.66 -25.01
N LYS A 328 -6.44 -7.85 -25.72
CA LYS A 328 -6.98 -6.57 -25.24
C LYS A 328 -7.76 -6.84 -23.96
N ILE A 329 -7.39 -6.20 -22.86
CA ILE A 329 -8.11 -6.32 -21.59
C ILE A 329 -9.31 -5.38 -21.62
N ASN A 330 -10.47 -5.93 -21.93
CA ASN A 330 -11.76 -5.33 -21.54
C ASN A 330 -11.94 -5.59 -20.04
N ALA A 331 -12.02 -4.54 -19.23
CA ALA A 331 -12.42 -4.65 -17.84
C ALA A 331 -13.89 -5.06 -17.78
N ASN A 332 -14.17 -6.33 -17.48
CA ASN A 332 -15.52 -6.82 -17.22
C ASN A 332 -15.90 -6.53 -15.77
N TYR A 333 -16.83 -5.60 -15.56
CA TYR A 333 -17.43 -5.32 -14.26
C TYR A 333 -18.27 -6.52 -13.80
N SER A 334 -17.88 -7.18 -12.72
CA SER A 334 -18.65 -8.28 -12.12
C SER A 334 -19.61 -7.73 -11.07
N LYS A 335 -20.91 -7.86 -11.32
CA LYS A 335 -21.99 -7.36 -10.45
C LYS A 335 -22.38 -8.44 -9.45
N TYR A 336 -22.03 -8.27 -8.17
CA TYR A 336 -22.50 -9.16 -7.10
C TYR A 336 -23.75 -8.61 -6.43
N ILE A 337 -24.64 -9.54 -6.04
CA ILE A 337 -25.89 -9.28 -5.33
C ILE A 337 -25.54 -9.15 -3.84
N ILE A 338 -25.83 -8.01 -3.24
CA ILE A 338 -25.75 -7.81 -1.78
C ILE A 338 -27.08 -8.28 -1.20
N ASP A 339 -27.03 -9.20 -0.24
CA ASP A 339 -28.19 -9.63 0.55
C ASP A 339 -28.75 -8.43 1.33
N SER A 340 -29.87 -7.90 0.86
CA SER A 340 -30.70 -6.97 1.61
C SER A 340 -31.69 -7.79 2.44
N ASN A 341 -31.31 -8.17 3.66
CA ASN A 341 -32.31 -8.65 4.63
C ASN A 341 -33.08 -7.43 5.16
N VAL A 342 -34.40 -7.51 4.98
CA VAL A 342 -35.44 -6.58 5.44
C VAL A 342 -35.51 -6.58 6.97
#